data_AF-A0A424HRF7-F1
#
_entry.id   AF-A0A424HRF7-F1
#
_cell.length_a   1.000
_cell.length_b   1.000
_cell.length_c   1.000
_cell.angle_alpha   90.00
_cell.angle_beta   90.00
_cell.angle_gamma   90.00
#
_symmetry.space_group_name_H-M   'P 1'
#
loop_
_entity.id
_entity.type
_entity.pdbx_description
1 polymer ?
#
loop_
_entity_poly.entity_id
_entity_poly.type
_entity_poly.pdbx_seq_one_letter_code
_entity_poly.pdbx_strand_id
1 'polypeptide(L)'
;MNDHPSTNHTQRPIGVFDSGVGGLTVAKAIHRALPQEKILYLGDTARGPYGSKSKDVIQQYTREILAKMETEDVKAIVVACNTVSALAHEVLASQKGVAPIIDVLTAGVDATLHHLRSQEQHPMPINPSPTNPTRTVGVLGTTATIASQAYERQLKHAWPNLLVLSQACPLLVPLA
;
A
#
# COMPACT_ATOMS: atom_id res chain seq x y z
N MET A 1 -3.84 -35.09 26.23
CA MET A 1 -3.23 -35.12 24.89
C MET A 1 -4.23 -34.47 23.95
N ASN A 2 -4.15 -33.15 23.79
CA ASN A 2 -4.98 -32.44 22.83
C ASN A 2 -4.12 -32.26 21.59
N ASP A 3 -4.34 -33.11 20.58
CA ASP A 3 -3.89 -32.86 19.22
C ASP A 3 -4.66 -31.65 18.70
N HIS A 4 -4.08 -30.46 18.82
CA HIS A 4 -4.36 -29.42 17.86
C HIS A 4 -3.71 -29.86 16.55
N PRO A 5 -4.47 -30.04 15.45
CA PRO A 5 -3.84 -30.26 14.15
C PRO A 5 -2.96 -29.03 13.92
N SER A 6 -1.66 -29.26 13.78
CA SER A 6 -0.71 -28.24 13.39
C SER A 6 -1.15 -27.72 12.03
N THR A 7 -1.94 -26.66 12.02
CA THR A 7 -2.34 -25.98 10.78
C THR A 7 -1.04 -25.52 10.15
N ASN A 8 -0.65 -26.20 9.08
CA ASN A 8 0.65 -26.02 8.47
C ASN A 8 0.69 -24.61 7.85
N HIS A 9 1.18 -23.64 8.61
CA HIS A 9 1.23 -22.22 8.26
C HIS A 9 1.84 -21.98 6.87
N THR A 10 2.69 -22.90 6.41
CA THR A 10 3.31 -22.86 5.07
C THR A 10 2.31 -23.04 3.92
N GLN A 11 1.18 -23.73 4.13
CA GLN A 11 0.22 -24.10 3.08
C GLN A 11 -0.90 -23.07 2.86
N ARG A 12 -1.08 -22.14 3.80
CA ARG A 12 -2.08 -21.06 3.72
C ARG A 12 -1.67 -20.01 2.67
N PRO A 13 -2.64 -19.43 1.93
CA PRO A 13 -2.32 -18.45 0.90
C PRO A 13 -1.94 -17.08 1.49
N ILE A 14 -1.23 -16.28 0.70
CA ILE A 14 -1.13 -14.83 0.90
C ILE A 14 -2.40 -14.21 0.32
N GLY A 15 -3.18 -13.53 1.16
CA GLY A 15 -4.32 -12.73 0.74
C GLY A 15 -3.84 -11.44 0.09
N VAL A 16 -4.28 -11.13 -1.11
CA VAL A 16 -3.99 -9.86 -1.79
C VAL A 16 -5.33 -9.22 -2.11
N PHE A 17 -5.54 -7.97 -1.72
CA PHE A 17 -6.78 -7.28 -2.11
C PHE A 17 -6.56 -5.90 -2.71
N ASP A 18 -7.46 -5.55 -3.62
CA ASP A 18 -7.49 -4.25 -4.29
C ASP A 18 -8.94 -3.81 -4.52
N SER A 19 -9.12 -2.54 -4.86
CA SER A 19 -10.40 -1.94 -5.27
C SER A 19 -10.94 -2.45 -6.61
N GLY A 20 -10.18 -3.25 -7.35
CA GLY A 20 -10.57 -3.75 -8.66
C GLY A 20 -9.56 -4.75 -9.20
N VAL A 21 -9.17 -4.62 -10.47
CA VAL A 21 -8.21 -5.51 -11.14
C VAL A 21 -6.78 -4.96 -11.18
N GLY A 22 -6.59 -3.67 -10.88
CA GLY A 22 -5.28 -3.01 -10.95
C GLY A 22 -4.23 -3.65 -10.04
N GLY A 23 -4.67 -4.17 -8.89
CA GLY A 23 -3.83 -4.89 -7.93
C GLY A 23 -3.26 -6.22 -8.45
N LEU A 24 -3.70 -6.72 -9.61
CA LEU A 24 -3.05 -7.88 -10.25
C LEU A 24 -1.60 -7.59 -10.61
N THR A 25 -1.22 -6.32 -10.78
CA THR A 25 0.19 -5.92 -10.93
C THR A 25 1.03 -6.30 -9.70
N VAL A 26 0.49 -6.08 -8.50
CA VAL A 26 1.10 -6.46 -7.22
C VAL A 26 1.09 -7.97 -7.06
N ALA A 27 -0.05 -8.64 -7.32
CA ALA A 27 -0.14 -10.09 -7.26
C ALA A 27 0.87 -10.78 -8.19
N LYS A 28 1.04 -10.26 -9.42
CA LYS A 28 2.05 -10.73 -10.38
C LYS A 28 3.47 -10.54 -9.87
N ALA A 29 3.77 -9.40 -9.23
CA ALA A 29 5.07 -9.14 -8.63
C ALA A 29 5.38 -10.10 -7.47
N ILE A 30 4.38 -10.36 -6.61
CA ILE A 30 4.48 -11.34 -5.52
C ILE A 30 4.74 -12.74 -6.09
N HIS A 31 3.95 -13.18 -7.07
CA HIS A 31 4.13 -14.50 -7.69
C HIS A 31 5.52 -14.67 -8.32
N ARG A 32 6.06 -13.62 -8.95
CA ARG A 32 7.41 -13.65 -9.50
C ARG A 32 8.49 -13.76 -8.41
N ALA A 33 8.34 -13.04 -7.31
CA ALA A 33 9.32 -13.05 -6.22
C ALA A 33 9.21 -14.31 -5.34
N LEU A 34 8.00 -14.85 -5.19
CA LEU A 34 7.65 -15.97 -4.33
C LEU A 34 6.83 -17.01 -5.13
N PRO A 35 7.45 -17.73 -6.10
CA PRO A 35 6.72 -18.59 -7.04
C PRO A 35 6.06 -19.82 -6.39
N GLN A 36 6.49 -20.18 -5.18
CA GLN A 36 5.92 -21.31 -4.42
C GLN A 36 4.73 -20.89 -3.54
N GLU A 37 4.45 -19.59 -3.44
CA GLU A 37 3.36 -19.09 -2.61
C GLU A 37 2.02 -19.14 -3.34
N LYS A 38 0.99 -19.62 -2.62
CA LYS A 38 -0.39 -19.54 -3.09
C LYS A 38 -0.90 -18.11 -2.86
N ILE A 39 -1.54 -17.53 -3.86
CA ILE A 39 -2.15 -16.20 -3.77
C ILE A 39 -3.67 -16.35 -3.80
N LEU A 40 -4.34 -15.79 -2.79
CA LEU A 40 -5.77 -15.55 -2.82
C LEU A 40 -5.99 -14.07 -3.17
N TYR A 41 -6.55 -13.78 -4.34
CA TYR A 41 -6.79 -12.41 -4.77
C TYR A 41 -8.27 -12.03 -4.62
N LEU A 42 -8.53 -10.89 -3.97
CA LEU A 42 -9.85 -10.29 -3.86
C LEU A 42 -9.84 -8.89 -4.48
N GLY A 43 -10.51 -8.75 -5.63
CA GLY A 43 -10.74 -7.47 -6.28
C GLY A 43 -12.16 -6.98 -6.04
N ASP A 44 -12.32 -5.83 -5.39
CA ASP A 44 -13.63 -5.26 -5.09
C ASP A 44 -14.27 -4.46 -6.25
N THR A 45 -14.32 -5.11 -7.41
CA THR A 45 -14.74 -4.51 -8.68
C THR A 45 -16.16 -3.93 -8.65
N ALA A 46 -17.06 -4.48 -7.84
CA ALA A 46 -18.44 -4.02 -7.74
C ALA A 46 -18.60 -2.64 -7.09
N ARG A 47 -17.64 -2.21 -6.26
CA ARG A 47 -17.68 -0.94 -5.52
C ARG A 47 -16.60 0.06 -5.97
N GLY A 48 -15.71 -0.37 -6.86
CA GLY A 48 -14.72 0.48 -7.51
C GLY A 48 -15.32 1.60 -8.38
N PRO A 49 -14.50 2.58 -8.82
CA PRO A 49 -13.15 2.84 -8.34
C PRO A 49 -13.19 3.50 -6.95
N TYR A 50 -12.16 3.22 -6.14
CA TYR A 50 -12.01 3.79 -4.80
C TYR A 50 -11.47 5.22 -4.81
N GLY A 51 -10.73 5.60 -5.87
CA GLY A 51 -10.03 6.88 -5.96
C GLY A 51 -10.90 8.14 -5.86
N SER A 52 -12.23 8.02 -5.98
CA SER A 52 -13.23 9.09 -5.89
C SER A 52 -14.15 8.97 -4.66
N LYS A 53 -13.95 7.96 -3.80
CA LYS A 53 -14.79 7.70 -2.62
C LYS A 53 -14.23 8.44 -1.39
N SER A 54 -15.08 8.66 -0.38
CA SER A 54 -14.68 9.29 0.88
C SER A 54 -13.88 8.34 1.78
N LYS A 55 -13.11 8.90 2.72
CA LYS A 55 -12.32 8.14 3.72
C LYS A 55 -13.17 7.12 4.46
N ASP A 56 -14.34 7.52 4.95
CA ASP A 56 -15.22 6.67 5.75
C ASP A 56 -15.73 5.45 4.96
N VAL A 57 -16.08 5.67 3.68
CA VAL A 57 -16.52 4.59 2.79
C VAL A 57 -15.36 3.63 2.51
N ILE A 58 -14.16 4.14 2.24
CA ILE A 58 -12.97 3.31 2.05
C ILE A 58 -12.65 2.49 3.29
N GLN A 59 -12.71 3.10 4.48
CA GLN A 59 -12.48 2.41 5.74
C GLN A 59 -13.54 1.32 5.98
N GLN A 60 -14.80 1.59 5.66
CA GLN A 60 -15.88 0.60 5.76
C GLN A 60 -15.63 -0.60 4.87
N TYR A 61 -15.37 -0.38 3.57
CA TYR A 61 -15.10 -1.49 2.66
C TYR A 61 -13.84 -2.26 3.06
N THR A 62 -12.83 -1.57 3.60
CA THR A 62 -11.61 -2.21 4.11
C THR A 62 -11.93 -3.18 5.26
N ARG A 63 -12.78 -2.79 6.22
CA ARG A 63 -13.20 -3.68 7.32
C ARG A 63 -13.89 -4.94 6.80
N GLU A 64 -14.81 -4.78 5.85
CA GLU A 64 -15.54 -5.91 5.25
C GLU A 64 -14.61 -6.87 4.49
N ILE A 65 -13.65 -6.33 3.73
CA ILE A 65 -12.66 -7.12 3.00
C ILE A 65 -11.72 -7.86 3.96
N LEU A 66 -11.25 -7.20 5.02
CA LEU A 66 -10.42 -7.84 6.04
C LEU A 66 -11.15 -8.97 6.75
N ALA A 67 -12.43 -8.76 7.12
CA ALA A 67 -13.25 -9.81 7.70
C ALA A 67 -13.41 -11.00 6.74
N LYS A 68 -13.58 -10.74 5.44
CA LYS A 68 -13.62 -11.80 4.43
C LYS A 68 -12.29 -12.55 4.34
N MET A 69 -11.16 -11.85 4.29
CA MET A 69 -9.82 -12.46 4.24
C MET A 69 -9.52 -13.33 5.47
N GLU A 70 -10.00 -12.94 6.64
CA GLU A 70 -9.88 -13.73 7.87
C GLU A 70 -10.62 -15.06 7.75
N THR A 71 -11.83 -15.07 7.17
CA THR A 71 -12.59 -16.33 6.93
C THR A 71 -11.92 -17.26 5.91
N GLU A 72 -11.06 -16.73 5.05
CA GLU A 72 -10.34 -17.50 4.02
C GLU A 72 -8.98 -18.05 4.54
N ASP A 73 -8.70 -17.85 5.83
CA ASP A 73 -7.52 -18.38 6.54
C ASP A 73 -6.18 -18.03 5.84
N VAL A 74 -6.00 -16.76 5.46
CA VAL A 74 -4.75 -16.28 4.83
C VAL A 74 -3.62 -16.11 5.84
N LYS A 75 -2.37 -16.41 5.47
CA LYS A 75 -1.20 -16.29 6.38
C LYS A 75 -0.55 -14.91 6.42
N ALA A 76 -0.84 -14.08 5.42
CA ALA A 76 -0.42 -12.70 5.29
C ALA A 76 -1.46 -11.97 4.44
N ILE A 77 -1.63 -10.66 4.65
CA ILE A 77 -2.49 -9.81 3.82
C ILE A 77 -1.63 -8.73 3.15
N VAL A 78 -1.77 -8.58 1.85
CA VAL A 78 -1.20 -7.49 1.08
C VAL A 78 -2.31 -6.58 0.58
N VAL A 79 -2.29 -5.33 1.05
CA VAL A 79 -3.13 -4.25 0.54
C VAL A 79 -2.49 -3.73 -0.75
N ALA A 80 -3.00 -4.17 -1.90
CA ALA A 80 -2.47 -3.81 -3.21
C ALA A 80 -3.00 -2.46 -3.73
N CYS A 81 -4.00 -1.87 -3.06
CA CYS A 81 -4.61 -0.60 -3.46
C CYS A 81 -3.95 0.59 -2.76
N ASN A 82 -3.28 1.47 -3.51
CA ASN A 82 -2.71 2.72 -2.97
C ASN A 82 -3.74 3.62 -2.28
N THR A 83 -5.00 3.62 -2.74
CA THR A 83 -6.07 4.40 -2.09
C THR A 83 -6.46 3.82 -0.74
N VAL A 84 -6.53 2.49 -0.60
CA VAL A 84 -6.76 1.86 0.70
C VAL A 84 -5.58 2.14 1.63
N SER A 85 -4.36 1.88 1.20
CA SER A 85 -3.14 2.12 2.00
C SER A 85 -3.05 3.56 2.51
N ALA A 86 -3.47 4.52 1.69
CA ALA A 86 -3.40 5.94 2.01
C ALA A 86 -4.53 6.47 2.93
N LEU A 87 -5.69 5.79 3.01
CA LEU A 87 -6.86 6.29 3.74
C LEU A 87 -7.30 5.39 4.91
N ALA A 88 -6.96 4.10 4.87
CA ALA A 88 -7.46 3.10 5.83
C ALA A 88 -6.45 2.72 6.93
N HIS A 89 -5.39 3.50 7.14
CA HIS A 89 -4.33 3.18 8.12
C HIS A 89 -4.88 2.84 9.52
N GLU A 90 -5.86 3.60 10.03
CA GLU A 90 -6.51 3.34 11.33
C GLU A 90 -7.14 1.95 11.38
N VAL A 91 -7.87 1.56 10.32
CA VAL A 91 -8.49 0.23 10.21
C VAL A 91 -7.42 -0.85 10.17
N LEU A 92 -6.41 -0.69 9.32
CA LEU A 92 -5.32 -1.65 9.16
C LEU A 92 -4.53 -1.83 10.46
N ALA A 93 -4.25 -0.75 11.19
CA ALA A 93 -3.49 -0.78 12.45
C ALA A 93 -4.31 -1.31 13.64
N SER A 94 -5.63 -1.12 13.62
CA SER A 94 -6.53 -1.57 14.71
C SER A 94 -6.82 -3.07 14.68
N GLN A 95 -6.49 -3.76 13.59
CA GLN A 95 -6.88 -5.15 13.38
C GLN A 95 -6.03 -6.09 14.25
N LYS A 96 -6.64 -6.61 15.31
CA LYS A 96 -6.02 -7.56 16.25
C LYS A 96 -6.28 -9.00 15.78
N GLY A 97 -5.28 -9.86 15.84
CA GLY A 97 -5.44 -11.30 15.58
C GLY A 97 -5.43 -11.70 14.09
N VAL A 98 -5.24 -10.75 13.18
CA VAL A 98 -5.10 -11.05 11.74
C VAL A 98 -3.64 -11.32 11.39
N ALA A 99 -3.45 -12.09 10.33
CA ALA A 99 -2.17 -12.28 9.65
C ALA A 99 -1.44 -10.93 9.38
N PRO A 100 -0.10 -10.92 9.30
CA PRO A 100 0.66 -9.69 9.04
C PRO A 100 0.13 -8.94 7.81
N ILE A 101 -0.11 -7.64 7.98
CA ILE A 101 -0.61 -6.75 6.92
C ILE A 101 0.58 -5.97 6.35
N ILE A 102 0.73 -6.04 5.02
CA ILE A 102 1.72 -5.28 4.25
C ILE A 102 0.95 -4.40 3.25
N ASP A 103 1.39 -3.17 3.04
CA ASP A 103 0.69 -2.24 2.15
C ASP A 103 1.64 -1.57 1.15
N VAL A 104 1.10 -1.25 -0.04
CA VAL A 104 1.88 -0.69 -1.15
C VAL A 104 2.38 0.74 -0.91
N LEU A 105 1.77 1.49 0.02
CA LEU A 105 2.23 2.84 0.34
C LEU A 105 3.53 2.76 1.14
N THR A 106 3.52 2.01 2.24
CA THR A 106 4.71 1.79 3.07
C THR A 106 5.84 1.19 2.23
N ALA A 107 5.56 0.16 1.43
CA ALA A 107 6.55 -0.44 0.54
C ALA A 107 7.13 0.56 -0.49
N GLY A 108 6.29 1.43 -1.06
CA GLY A 108 6.72 2.47 -1.99
C GLY A 108 7.58 3.55 -1.33
N VAL A 109 7.25 3.95 -0.10
CA VAL A 109 8.03 4.89 0.71
C VAL A 109 9.40 4.30 1.03
N ASP A 110 9.45 3.06 1.51
CA ASP A 110 10.70 2.37 1.86
C ASP A 110 11.63 2.22 0.65
N ALA A 111 11.10 1.78 -0.49
CA ALA A 111 11.85 1.67 -1.73
C ALA A 111 12.42 3.02 -2.19
N THR A 112 11.63 4.09 -2.06
CA THR A 112 12.04 5.46 -2.41
C THR A 112 13.18 5.93 -1.50
N LEU A 113 13.04 5.77 -0.19
CA LEU A 113 14.06 6.20 0.77
C LEU A 113 15.36 5.39 0.61
N HIS A 114 15.26 4.08 0.38
CA HIS A 114 16.42 3.25 0.10
C HIS A 114 17.16 3.73 -1.16
N HIS A 115 16.43 4.05 -2.23
CA HIS A 115 17.02 4.61 -3.44
C HIS A 115 17.67 5.97 -3.22
N LEU A 116 17.04 6.88 -2.46
CA LEU A 116 17.62 8.19 -2.18
C LEU A 116 18.91 8.10 -1.36
N ARG A 117 18.96 7.22 -0.36
CA ARG A 117 20.14 6.99 0.47
C ARG A 117 21.30 6.39 -0.31
N SER A 118 21.04 5.49 -1.25
CA SER A 118 22.10 4.93 -2.09
C SER A 118 22.74 5.94 -3.04
N GLN A 119 22.12 7.12 -3.22
CA GLN A 119 22.64 8.22 -4.04
C GLN A 119 23.39 9.30 -3.25
N GLU A 120 23.68 9.09 -1.95
CA GLU A 120 24.30 10.08 -1.05
C GLU A 120 25.66 10.66 -1.49
N GLN A 121 26.30 10.11 -2.53
CA GLN A 121 27.52 10.69 -3.10
C GLN A 121 27.33 11.99 -3.88
N HIS A 122 26.08 12.46 -4.10
CA HIS A 122 25.85 13.78 -4.70
C HIS A 122 25.90 14.90 -3.64
N PRO A 123 26.61 16.02 -3.90
CA PRO A 123 26.71 17.13 -2.97
C PRO A 123 25.32 17.68 -2.62
N MET A 124 25.03 17.75 -1.32
CA MET A 124 23.78 18.31 -0.81
C MET A 124 23.86 19.84 -0.78
N PRO A 125 22.75 20.55 -1.05
CA PRO A 125 22.73 22.00 -1.02
C PRO A 125 23.05 22.53 0.38
N ILE A 126 23.85 23.59 0.44
CA ILE A 126 24.11 24.36 1.66
C ILE A 126 22.84 25.17 1.96
N ASN A 127 22.23 24.96 3.13
CA ASN A 127 20.93 25.53 3.54
C ASN A 127 19.74 25.05 2.68
N PRO A 128 19.26 23.81 2.86
CA PRO A 128 18.10 23.32 2.14
C PRO A 128 16.83 24.11 2.48
N SER A 129 16.01 24.34 1.46
CA SER A 129 14.75 25.10 1.51
C SER A 129 13.76 24.47 0.52
N PRO A 130 12.43 24.70 0.62
CA PRO A 130 11.49 24.32 -0.44
C PRO A 130 11.87 24.82 -1.84
N THR A 131 12.57 25.96 -1.93
CA THR A 131 13.08 26.54 -3.19
C THR A 131 14.49 26.08 -3.56
N ASN A 132 15.16 25.33 -2.68
CA ASN A 132 16.48 24.73 -2.87
C ASN A 132 16.52 23.35 -2.18
N PRO A 133 15.73 22.37 -2.66
CA PRO A 133 15.51 21.14 -1.92
C PRO A 133 16.71 20.21 -2.03
N THR A 134 16.92 19.41 -0.97
CA THR A 134 17.97 18.39 -0.94
C THR A 134 17.77 17.36 -2.05
N ARG A 135 16.53 16.91 -2.22
CA ARG A 135 16.07 15.96 -3.23
C ARG A 135 14.60 16.26 -3.55
N THR A 136 14.16 15.85 -4.74
CA THR A 136 12.77 15.99 -5.16
C THR A 136 12.19 14.62 -5.51
N VAL A 137 10.99 14.31 -5.02
CA VAL A 137 10.23 13.09 -5.34
C VAL A 137 8.86 13.48 -5.88
N GLY A 138 8.48 12.93 -7.03
CA GLY A 138 7.14 13.04 -7.58
C GLY A 138 6.25 11.89 -7.13
N VAL A 139 5.02 12.17 -6.71
CA VAL A 139 4.00 11.17 -6.37
C VAL A 139 2.77 11.41 -7.23
N LEU A 140 2.43 10.43 -8.06
CA LEU A 140 1.21 10.41 -8.86
C LEU A 140 0.22 9.43 -8.25
N GLY A 141 -1.07 9.74 -8.29
CA GLY A 141 -2.08 8.84 -7.74
C GLY A 141 -3.51 9.28 -8.03
N THR A 142 -4.46 8.53 -7.46
CA THR A 142 -5.86 8.91 -7.50
C THR A 142 -6.10 10.20 -6.70
N THR A 143 -7.23 10.86 -6.95
CA THR A 143 -7.62 12.06 -6.21
C THR A 143 -7.62 11.81 -4.70
N ALA A 144 -8.24 10.70 -4.24
CA ALA A 144 -8.27 10.35 -2.83
C ALA A 144 -6.87 10.11 -2.24
N THR A 145 -6.00 9.37 -2.94
CA THR A 145 -4.62 9.11 -2.47
C THR A 145 -3.81 10.40 -2.32
N ILE A 146 -3.89 11.30 -3.30
CA ILE A 146 -3.12 12.55 -3.28
C ILE A 146 -3.68 13.52 -2.25
N ALA A 147 -5.01 13.65 -2.18
CA ALA A 147 -5.67 14.50 -1.19
C ALA A 147 -5.40 14.05 0.26
N SER A 148 -5.14 12.76 0.49
CA SER A 148 -4.82 12.26 1.82
C SER A 148 -3.42 12.66 2.30
N GLN A 149 -2.52 13.13 1.42
CA GLN A 149 -1.12 13.48 1.70
C GLN A 149 -0.31 12.37 2.41
N ALA A 150 -0.75 11.11 2.36
CA ALA A 150 -0.14 10.03 3.13
C ALA A 150 1.32 9.77 2.73
N TYR A 151 1.62 9.74 1.42
CA TYR A 151 3.00 9.63 0.93
C TYR A 151 3.89 10.79 1.39
N GLU A 152 3.41 12.03 1.22
CA GLU A 152 4.15 13.21 1.63
C GLU A 152 4.49 13.20 3.11
N ARG A 153 3.51 12.88 3.98
CA ARG A 153 3.74 12.78 5.42
C ARG A 153 4.79 11.72 5.76
N GLN A 154 4.69 10.51 5.21
CA GLN A 154 5.65 9.45 5.53
C GLN A 154 7.05 9.72 4.99
N LEU A 155 7.16 10.21 3.76
CA LEU A 155 8.45 10.58 3.17
C LEU A 155 9.12 11.71 3.95
N LYS A 156 8.39 12.77 4.30
CA LYS A 156 8.93 13.89 5.08
C LYS A 156 9.22 13.54 6.54
N HIS A 157 8.49 12.58 7.11
CA HIS A 157 8.81 12.07 8.44
C HIS A 157 10.20 11.41 8.45
N ALA A 158 10.54 10.65 7.42
CA ALA A 158 11.85 10.02 7.28
C ALA A 158 12.95 10.96 6.74
N TRP A 159 12.60 11.94 5.92
CA TRP A 159 13.51 12.92 5.33
C TRP A 159 12.88 14.33 5.32
N PRO A 160 13.05 15.12 6.39
CA PRO A 160 12.34 16.40 6.57
C PRO A 160 12.51 17.43 5.45
N ASN A 161 13.69 17.47 4.82
CA ASN A 161 14.04 18.43 3.76
C ASN A 161 13.74 17.92 2.34
N LEU A 162 12.98 16.85 2.20
CA LEU A 162 12.58 16.31 0.90
C LEU A 162 11.46 17.17 0.29
N LEU A 163 11.63 17.63 -0.94
CA LEU A 163 10.53 18.20 -1.71
C LEU A 163 9.70 17.06 -2.30
N VAL A 164 8.42 16.99 -1.91
CA VAL A 164 7.47 16.03 -2.45
C VAL A 164 6.47 16.77 -3.32
N LEU A 165 6.41 16.44 -4.60
CA LEU A 165 5.46 16.99 -5.56
C LEU A 165 4.35 15.97 -5.81
N SER A 166 3.16 16.25 -5.30
CA SER A 166 2.03 15.33 -5.36
C SER A 166 1.01 15.80 -6.41
N GLN A 167 0.69 14.95 -7.39
CA GLN A 167 -0.22 15.27 -8.48
C GLN A 167 -1.31 14.20 -8.63
N ALA A 168 -2.57 14.64 -8.53
CA ALA A 168 -3.71 13.78 -8.81
C ALA A 168 -3.84 13.55 -10.33
N CYS A 169 -3.99 12.30 -10.73
CA CYS A 169 -4.12 11.87 -12.11
C CYS A 169 -5.39 11.02 -12.31
N PRO A 170 -6.60 11.57 -12.07
CA PRO A 170 -7.85 10.80 -12.08
C PRO A 170 -8.18 10.16 -13.44
N LEU A 171 -7.63 10.71 -14.53
CA LEU A 171 -7.88 10.21 -15.88
C LEU A 171 -7.05 8.99 -16.26
N LEU A 172 -6.02 8.60 -15.49
CA LEU A 172 -5.19 7.44 -15.82
C LEU A 172 -5.87 6.10 -15.53
N VAL A 173 -6.76 6.04 -14.53
CA VAL A 173 -7.46 4.80 -14.15
C VAL A 173 -8.46 4.34 -15.23
N PRO A 174 -9.31 5.22 -15.80
CA PRO A 174 -10.24 4.81 -16.88
C PRO A 174 -9.58 4.45 -18.22
N LEU A 175 -8.29 4.77 -18.41
CA LEU A 175 -7.55 4.49 -19.64
C LEU A 175 -6.86 3.12 -19.65
N ALA A 176 -6.85 2.42 -18.50
CA ALA A 176 -6.09 1.18 -18.27
C ALA A 176 -6.89 -0.10 -18.55
#